data_AF-A0A3M1S816-F1
#
_entry.id   AF-A0A3M1S816-F1
#
_cell.length_a   1.000
_cell.length_b   1.000
_cell.length_c   1.000
_cell.angle_alpha   90.00
_cell.angle_beta   90.00
_cell.angle_gamma   90.00
#
_symmetry.space_group_name_H-M   'P 1'
#
loop_
_entity.id
_entity.type
_entity.pdbx_description
1 polymer ?
#
loop_
_entity_poly.entity_id
_entity_poly.type
_entity_poly.pdbx_seq_one_letter_code
_entity_poly.pdbx_strand_id
1 'polypeptide(L)'
;MPNYDPIKEEERRLRRLRFIVDLTMAVLMQGDITLQDALRLVSDTKEAALSLFPDKEDVYELIYTPRFRRVIAERFGMPGTISGRN
;
A
#
# COMPACT_ATOMS: atom_id res chain seq x y z
N MET A 1 -31.85 -17.81 6.00
CA MET A 1 -30.81 -17.29 5.08
C MET A 1 -29.70 -16.69 5.93
N PRO A 2 -28.41 -16.90 5.62
CA PRO A 2 -27.35 -16.23 6.35
C PRO A 2 -27.53 -14.73 6.11
N ASN A 3 -27.64 -13.99 7.20
CA ASN A 3 -27.88 -12.56 7.24
C ASN A 3 -26.74 -11.83 6.53
N TYR A 4 -26.95 -11.39 5.28
CA TYR A 4 -26.02 -10.54 4.55
C TYR A 4 -26.04 -9.18 5.21
N ASP A 5 -25.05 -8.95 6.07
CA ASP A 5 -24.83 -7.67 6.73
C ASP A 5 -23.75 -6.91 5.94
N PRO A 6 -24.15 -6.00 5.02
CA PRO A 6 -23.20 -5.29 4.16
C PRO A 6 -22.18 -4.49 4.96
N ILE A 7 -22.54 -4.03 6.17
CA ILE A 7 -21.66 -3.27 7.05
C ILE A 7 -20.53 -4.18 7.56
N LYS A 8 -20.84 -5.41 7.98
CA LYS A 8 -19.82 -6.38 8.44
C LYS A 8 -18.86 -6.79 7.32
N GLU A 9 -19.36 -6.88 6.09
CA GLU A 9 -18.53 -7.23 4.94
C GLU A 9 -17.59 -6.07 4.57
N GLU A 10 -18.08 -4.84 4.59
CA GLU A 10 -17.25 -3.65 4.39
C GLU A 10 -16.18 -3.49 5.48
N GLU A 11 -16.56 -3.70 6.75
CA GLU A 11 -15.60 -3.72 7.86
C GLU A 11 -14.52 -4.81 7.69
N ARG A 12 -14.89 -6.01 7.22
CA ARG A 12 -13.91 -7.07 6.93
C ARG A 12 -12.92 -6.63 5.86
N ARG A 13 -13.41 -6.02 4.77
CA ARG A 13 -12.55 -5.53 3.69
C ARG A 13 -11.61 -4.43 4.19
N LEU A 14 -12.09 -3.51 5.03
CA LEU A 14 -11.27 -2.47 5.65
C LEU A 14 -10.19 -3.04 6.57
N ARG A 15 -10.56 -3.99 7.44
CA ARG A 15 -9.58 -4.68 8.31
C ARG A 15 -8.52 -5.40 7.49
N ARG A 16 -8.93 -6.06 6.40
CA ARG A 16 -8.01 -6.78 5.51
C ARG A 16 -7.08 -5.83 4.76
N LEU A 17 -7.60 -4.72 4.24
CA LEU A 17 -6.79 -3.68 3.60
C LEU A 17 -5.73 -3.13 4.56
N ARG A 18 -6.14 -2.77 5.79
CA ARG A 18 -5.23 -2.27 6.81
C ARG A 18 -4.12 -3.27 7.12
N PHE A 19 -4.48 -4.54 7.27
CA PHE A 19 -3.51 -5.61 7.51
C PHE A 19 -2.49 -5.75 6.36
N ILE A 20 -2.93 -5.75 5.10
CA ILE A 20 -2.04 -5.86 3.94
C ILE A 20 -1.09 -4.66 3.91
N VAL A 21 -1.60 -3.43 4.10
CA VAL A 21 -0.77 -2.22 4.10
C VAL A 21 0.25 -2.24 5.23
N ASP A 22 -0.17 -2.57 6.45
CA ASP A 22 0.70 -2.60 7.62
C ASP A 22 1.80 -3.66 7.45
N LEU A 23 1.46 -4.83 6.91
CA LEU A 23 2.42 -5.88 6.58
C LEU A 23 3.43 -5.43 5.51
N THR A 24 2.95 -4.84 4.41
CA THR A 24 3.81 -4.30 3.35
C THR A 24 4.76 -3.24 3.90
N MET A 25 4.28 -2.35 4.76
CA MET A 25 5.11 -1.34 5.43
C MET A 25 6.20 -2.01 6.29
N ALA A 26 5.86 -3.03 7.09
CA ALA A 26 6.82 -3.74 7.90
C ALA A 26 7.92 -4.42 7.06
N VAL A 27 7.53 -5.08 5.95
CA VAL A 27 8.48 -5.72 5.03
C VAL A 27 9.36 -4.70 4.32
N LEU A 28 8.79 -3.57 3.87
CA LEU A 28 9.56 -2.49 3.25
C LEU A 28 10.58 -1.87 4.21
N MET A 29 10.25 -1.75 5.49
CA MET A 29 11.14 -1.16 6.50
C MET A 29 12.21 -2.14 6.99
N GLN A 30 11.87 -3.41 7.21
CA GLN A 30 12.72 -4.37 7.94
C GLN A 30 13.22 -5.55 7.10
N GLY A 31 12.51 -5.94 6.04
CA GLY A 31 12.78 -7.18 5.32
C GLY A 31 13.96 -7.03 4.37
N ASP A 32 14.94 -7.93 4.39
CA ASP A 32 16.09 -7.90 3.49
C ASP A 32 15.69 -8.18 2.03
N ILE A 33 15.29 -7.12 1.31
CA ILE A 33 14.75 -7.18 -0.05
C ILE A 33 15.46 -6.15 -0.93
N THR A 34 15.53 -6.44 -2.23
CA THR A 34 16.09 -5.50 -3.21
C THR A 34 15.11 -4.37 -3.51
N LEU A 35 15.60 -3.30 -4.16
CA LEU A 35 14.73 -2.21 -4.62
C LEU A 35 13.66 -2.72 -5.61
N GLN A 36 14.01 -3.66 -6.49
CA GLN A 36 13.05 -4.24 -7.44
C GLN A 36 11.95 -5.01 -6.71
N ASP A 37 12.31 -5.80 -5.69
CA ASP A 37 11.35 -6.53 -4.87
C ASP A 37 10.45 -5.59 -4.07
N ALA A 38 11.01 -4.51 -3.52
CA ALA A 38 10.23 -3.48 -2.83
C ALA A 38 9.20 -2.82 -3.75
N LEU A 39 9.59 -2.47 -4.98
CA LEU A 39 8.68 -1.89 -5.97
C LEU A 39 7.59 -2.88 -6.40
N ARG A 40 7.96 -4.15 -6.62
CA ARG A 40 7.01 -5.22 -6.92
C ARG A 40 6.02 -5.42 -5.78
N LEU A 41 6.49 -5.47 -4.55
CA LEU A 41 5.65 -5.62 -3.36
C LEU A 41 4.62 -4.48 -3.25
N VAL A 42 5.01 -3.23 -3.56
CA VAL A 42 4.08 -2.10 -3.59
C VAL A 42 3.02 -2.28 -4.70
N SER A 43 3.42 -2.75 -5.88
CA SER A 43 2.49 -3.05 -6.98
C SER A 43 1.49 -4.13 -6.59
N ASP A 44 1.96 -5.24 -6.03
CA ASP A 44 1.12 -6.36 -5.60
C ASP A 44 0.15 -5.93 -4.49
N THR A 45 0.61 -5.06 -3.58
CA THR A 45 -0.23 -4.47 -2.52
C THR A 45 -1.33 -3.59 -3.11
N LYS A 46 -1.02 -2.82 -4.17
CA LYS A 46 -2.01 -2.01 -4.88
C LYS A 46 -3.07 -2.90 -5.52
N GLU A 47 -2.67 -3.93 -6.27
CA GLU A 47 -3.60 -4.87 -6.90
C GLU A 47 -4.49 -5.57 -5.87
N ALA A 48 -3.92 -6.02 -4.75
CA ALA A 48 -4.68 -6.62 -3.66
C ALA A 48 -5.69 -5.63 -3.04
N ALA A 49 -5.32 -4.36 -2.88
CA ALA A 49 -6.23 -3.33 -2.38
C ALA A 49 -7.38 -3.03 -3.36
N LEU A 50 -7.09 -2.95 -4.66
CA LEU A 50 -8.09 -2.77 -5.70
C LEU A 50 -9.04 -3.97 -5.81
N SER A 51 -8.56 -5.18 -5.56
CA SER A 51 -9.42 -6.36 -5.50
C SER A 51 -10.45 -6.30 -4.36
N LEU A 52 -10.11 -5.61 -3.25
CA LEU A 52 -10.99 -5.42 -2.10
C LEU A 52 -11.93 -4.21 -2.29
N PHE A 53 -11.46 -3.17 -2.97
CA PHE A 53 -12.17 -1.92 -3.21
C PHE A 53 -11.90 -1.38 -4.62
N PRO A 54 -12.55 -1.93 -5.67
CA PRO A 54 -12.30 -1.54 -7.05
C PRO A 54 -12.63 -0.06 -7.32
N ASP A 55 -13.61 0.50 -6.61
CA ASP A 55 -14.07 1.89 -6.80
C ASP A 55 -13.24 2.92 -6.02
N LYS A 56 -12.17 2.50 -5.30
CA LYS A 56 -11.40 3.37 -4.39
C LYS A 56 -9.92 3.48 -4.76
N GLU A 57 -9.59 3.30 -6.05
CA GLU A 57 -8.20 3.42 -6.54
C GLU A 57 -7.58 4.78 -6.21
N ASP A 58 -8.27 5.87 -6.54
CA ASP A 58 -7.76 7.23 -6.33
C ASP A 58 -7.43 7.51 -4.85
N VAL A 59 -8.26 7.00 -3.94
CA VAL A 59 -8.06 7.13 -2.49
C VAL A 59 -6.84 6.33 -2.05
N TYR A 60 -6.65 5.14 -2.61
CA TYR A 60 -5.47 4.33 -2.34
C TYR A 60 -4.19 5.05 -2.79
N GLU A 61 -4.18 5.57 -4.01
CA GLU A 61 -3.02 6.29 -4.55
C GLU A 61 -2.71 7.54 -3.73
N LEU A 62 -3.73 8.29 -3.32
CA LEU A 62 -3.54 9.51 -2.53
C LEU A 62 -2.96 9.24 -1.14
N ILE A 63 -3.35 8.13 -0.50
CA ILE A 63 -2.98 7.85 0.90
C ILE A 63 -1.70 7.01 1.02
N TYR A 64 -1.57 5.95 0.21
CA TYR A 64 -0.55 4.92 0.43
C TYR A 64 0.68 5.08 -0.47
N THR A 65 0.51 5.50 -1.72
CA THR A 65 1.64 5.78 -2.64
C THR A 65 2.69 6.72 -2.03
N PRO A 66 2.34 7.88 -1.43
CA PRO A 66 3.35 8.76 -0.84
C PRO A 66 4.08 8.12 0.34
N ARG A 67 3.40 7.26 1.12
CA ARG A 67 4.01 6.55 2.26
C ARG A 67 5.02 5.51 1.80
N PHE A 68 4.66 4.69 0.82
CA PHE A 68 5.57 3.69 0.27
C PHE A 68 6.77 4.32 -0.43
N ARG A 69 6.55 5.38 -1.22
CA ARG A 69 7.63 6.14 -1.85
C ARG A 69 8.62 6.67 -0.83
N ARG A 70 8.13 7.20 0.30
CA ARG A 70 9.00 7.70 1.37
C ARG A 70 9.87 6.60 1.97
N VAL A 71 9.29 5.45 2.33
CA VAL A 71 10.05 4.31 2.88
C VAL A 71 11.08 3.79 1.88
N ILE A 72 10.71 3.69 0.60
CA ILE A 72 11.62 3.25 -0.46
C ILE A 72 12.77 4.25 -0.65
N ALA A 73 12.48 5.56 -0.66
CA ALA A 73 13.49 6.60 -0.79
C ALA A 73 14.45 6.62 0.41
N GLU A 74 13.93 6.52 1.63
CA GLU A 74 14.72 6.48 2.87
C GLU A 74 15.61 5.23 2.93
N ARG A 75 15.13 4.07 2.48
CA ARG A 75 15.85 2.80 2.60
C ARG A 75 16.82 2.51 1.45
N PHE A 76 16.42 2.80 0.21
CA PHE A 76 17.21 2.46 -0.98
C PHE A 76 17.97 3.66 -1.55
N GLY A 77 17.90 4.82 -0.90
CA GLY A 77 18.62 6.01 -1.33
C GLY A 77 18.17 6.51 -2.70
N MET A 78 16.95 6.19 -3.15
CA MET A 78 16.39 6.88 -4.30
C MET A 78 16.28 8.35 -3.90
N PRO A 79 16.99 9.28 -4.58
CA PRO A 79 16.69 10.67 -4.41
C PRO A 79 15.24 10.77 -4.86
N GLY A 80 14.33 10.97 -3.90
CA GLY A 80 13.03 11.50 -4.20
C GLY A 80 13.27 12.62 -5.18
N THR A 81 12.49 12.70 -6.24
CA THR A 81 12.48 13.86 -7.11
C THR A 81 12.09 15.06 -6.26
N ILE A 82 13.07 15.58 -5.54
CA ILE A 82 13.26 16.98 -5.22
C ILE A 82 13.46 17.56 -6.61
N SER A 83 12.33 17.77 -7.30
CA SER A 83 12.27 18.81 -8.32
C SER A 83 12.83 20.06 -7.64
N GLY A 84 13.83 20.65 -8.30
CA GLY A 84 14.78 21.62 -7.77
C GLY A 84 14.17 22.81 -7.04
N ARG A 85 14.93 23.44 -6.13
CA ARG A 85 15.83 24.55 -6.51
C ARG A 85 15.11 25.60 -7.37
N ASN A 86 14.55 26.63 -6.71
CA ASN A 86 15.03 28.02 -6.75
C ASN A 86 13.94 28.92 -6.17
#